data_AF-A0A3M9ZAQ8-F1
#
_entry.id   AF-A0A3M9ZAQ8-F1
#
_cell.length_a   1.000
_cell.length_b   1.000
_cell.length_c   1.000
_cell.angle_alpha   90.00
_cell.angle_beta   90.00
_cell.angle_gamma   90.00
#
_symmetry.space_group_name_H-M   'P 1'
#
loop_
_entity.id
_entity.type
_entity.pdbx_description
1 polymer ?
#
loop_
_entity_poly.entity_id
_entity_poly.type
_entity_poly.pdbx_seq_one_letter_code
_entity_poly.pdbx_strand_id
1 'polypeptide(L)'
;MADLPFKVANFFKVGQIGAVYGPIPVDGLFWVVRLERITPARLTETTRQRLIERLYHRWLQSHVKELIAQPGAITLEDFHAVVSILE
;
A
#
# COMPACT_ATOMS: atom_id res chain seq x y z
N MET A 1 3.28 13.33 -2.04
CA MET A 1 4.39 12.42 -2.42
C MET A 1 4.28 12.27 -3.91
N ALA A 2 5.31 12.61 -4.69
CA ALA A 2 5.24 12.44 -6.13
C ALA A 2 5.15 10.93 -6.42
N ASP A 3 4.07 10.50 -7.07
CA ASP A 3 3.90 9.11 -7.49
C ASP A 3 4.85 8.83 -8.65
N LEU A 4 6.02 8.29 -8.31
CA LEU A 4 6.99 7.83 -9.28
C LEU A 4 6.47 6.52 -9.93
N PRO A 5 6.48 6.40 -11.27
CA PRO A 5 6.07 5.16 -11.93
C PRO A 5 6.82 3.94 -11.40
N PHE A 6 6.11 2.84 -11.18
CA PHE A 6 6.66 1.64 -10.53
C PHE A 6 7.96 1.13 -11.19
N LYS A 7 8.02 1.16 -12.53
CA LYS A 7 9.21 0.76 -13.29
C LYS A 7 10.44 1.59 -12.90
N VAL A 8 10.28 2.91 -12.81
CA VAL A 8 11.36 3.83 -12.45
C VAL A 8 11.75 3.66 -10.98
N ALA A 9 10.76 3.53 -10.09
CA ALA A 9 11.01 3.25 -8.68
C ALA A 9 11.83 1.97 -8.45
N ASN A 10 11.60 0.94 -9.28
CA ASN A 10 12.32 -0.32 -9.16
C ASN A 10 13.80 -0.18 -9.53
N PHE A 11 14.14 0.62 -10.55
CA PHE A 11 15.55 0.93 -10.89
C PHE A 11 16.26 1.67 -9.76
N PHE A 12 15.56 2.59 -9.08
CA PHE A 12 16.17 3.39 -7.99
C PHE A 12 16.33 2.63 -6.66
N LYS A 13 15.61 1.52 -6.44
CA LYS A 13 15.78 0.71 -5.22
C LYS A 13 17.18 0.10 -5.08
N VAL A 14 17.79 -0.28 -6.20
CA VAL A 14 19.14 -0.87 -6.27
C VAL A 14 20.14 0.09 -6.92
N GLY A 15 19.71 1.30 -7.21
CA GLY A 15 20.46 2.26 -8.00
C GLY A 15 21.54 2.99 -7.22
N GLN A 16 22.57 3.44 -7.93
CA GLN A 16 23.61 4.30 -7.39
C GLN A 16 23.28 5.78 -7.63
N ILE A 17 23.55 6.61 -6.63
CA ILE A 17 23.40 8.06 -6.76
C ILE A 17 24.34 8.57 -7.86
N GLY A 18 23.84 9.46 -8.71
CA GLY A 18 24.54 10.04 -9.85
C GLY A 18 24.46 9.20 -11.13
N ALA A 19 24.02 7.94 -11.05
CA ALA A 19 23.88 7.07 -12.21
C ALA A 19 22.64 7.45 -13.04
N VAL A 20 22.79 7.29 -14.35
CA VAL A 20 21.74 7.53 -15.35
C VAL A 20 21.15 6.18 -15.78
N TYR A 21 19.83 6.10 -15.77
CA TYR A 21 19.06 4.91 -16.11
C TYR A 21 18.16 5.18 -17.31
N GLY A 22 18.04 4.19 -18.17
CA GLY A 22 17.11 4.18 -19.30
C GLY A 22 17.74 3.69 -20.60
N PRO A 23 16.99 3.77 -21.71
CA PRO A 23 15.62 4.30 -21.82
C PRO A 23 14.57 3.39 -21.16
N ILE A 24 13.74 3.95 -20.27
CA ILE A 24 12.69 3.23 -19.54
C ILE A 24 11.34 3.50 -20.23
N PRO A 25 10.62 2.48 -20.74
CA PRO A 25 9.31 2.66 -21.33
C PRO A 25 8.24 2.88 -20.26
N VAL A 26 7.66 4.09 -20.23
CA VAL A 26 6.60 4.53 -19.32
C VAL A 26 5.51 5.19 -20.16
N ASP A 27 4.29 4.63 -20.13
CA ASP A 27 3.09 5.18 -20.80
C ASP A 27 3.29 5.58 -22.28
N GLY A 28 3.97 4.72 -23.05
CA GLY A 28 4.23 4.96 -24.48
C GLY A 28 5.38 5.92 -24.79
N LEU A 29 6.07 6.44 -23.75
CA LEU A 29 7.24 7.30 -23.87
C LEU A 29 8.49 6.61 -23.30
N PHE A 30 9.66 7.09 -23.70
CA PHE A 30 10.94 6.64 -23.17
C PHE A 30 11.55 7.70 -22.26
N TRP A 31 11.83 7.31 -21.02
CA TRP A 31 12.39 8.18 -20.01
C TRP A 31 13.86 7.84 -19.77
N VAL A 32 14.70 8.87 -19.71
CA VAL A 32 16.08 8.78 -19.21
C VAL A 32 16.11 9.55 -17.90
N VAL A 33 16.51 8.89 -16.83
CA VAL A 33 16.40 9.43 -15.46
C VAL A 33 17.73 9.31 -14.74
N ARG A 34 18.07 10.30 -13.91
CA ARG A 34 19.27 10.28 -13.07
C ARG A 34 18.89 10.28 -11.61
N LEU A 35 19.52 9.40 -10.83
CA LEU A 35 19.26 9.32 -9.39
C LEU A 35 20.09 10.37 -8.64
N GLU A 36 19.54 11.55 -8.38
CA GLU A 36 20.29 12.63 -7.72
C GLU A 36 20.45 12.43 -6.20
N ARG A 37 19.42 11.90 -5.54
CA ARG A 37 19.40 11.76 -4.08
C ARG A 37 18.42 10.67 -3.65
N ILE A 38 18.83 9.87 -2.67
CA ILE A 38 17.93 8.95 -1.94
C ILE A 38 17.68 9.55 -0.57
N THR A 39 16.41 9.72 -0.21
CA THR A 39 16.02 10.10 1.15
C THR A 39 15.36 8.89 1.80
N PRO A 40 15.91 8.35 2.91
CA PRO A 40 15.31 7.20 3.55
C PRO A 40 13.91 7.55 4.04
N ALA A 41 12.95 6.66 3.78
CA ALA A 41 11.61 6.80 4.31
C ALA A 41 11.71 6.82 5.85
N ARG A 42 11.26 7.91 6.47
CA ARG A 42 11.17 7.99 7.92
C ARG A 42 9.78 7.52 8.34
N LEU A 43 9.73 6.60 9.30
CA LEU A 43 8.48 6.26 9.97
C LEU A 43 8.11 7.37 10.96
N THR A 44 7.62 8.48 10.42
CA THR A 44 7.02 9.55 11.21
C THR A 44 5.74 9.04 11.87
N GLU A 45 5.28 9.69 12.94
CA GLU A 45 4.00 9.36 13.58
C GLU A 45 2.85 9.34 12.56
N THR A 46 2.80 10.33 11.68
CA THR A 46 1.80 10.40 10.61
C THR A 46 1.87 9.23 9.63
N THR A 47 3.08 8.79 9.26
CA THR A 47 3.27 7.64 8.35
C THR A 47 2.95 6.33 9.07
N ARG A 48 3.26 6.24 10.37
CA ARG A 48 2.94 5.10 11.24
C ARG A 48 1.44 4.89 11.35
N GLN A 49 0.69 5.93 11.69
CA GLN A 49 -0.78 5.84 11.81
C GLN A 49 -1.42 5.40 10.50
N ARG A 50 -1.03 6.00 9.37
CA ARG A 50 -1.51 5.58 8.04
C ARG A 50 -1.18 4.12 7.72
N LEU A 51 -0.01 3.65 8.13
CA LEU A 51 0.39 2.25 7.92
C LEU A 51 -0.46 1.31 8.78
N ILE A 52 -0.65 1.62 10.07
CA ILE A 52 -1.49 0.85 10.98
C ILE A 52 -2.92 0.76 10.43
N GLU A 53 -3.49 1.90 10.05
CA GLU A 53 -4.84 1.96 9.48
C GLU A 53 -4.96 1.09 8.23
N ARG A 54 -4.00 1.19 7.31
CA ARG A 54 -4.01 0.36 6.08
C ARG A 54 -3.88 -1.13 6.38
N LEU A 55 -3.02 -1.52 7.32
CA LEU A 55 -2.84 -2.92 7.70
C LEU A 55 -4.07 -3.47 8.41
N TYR A 56 -4.68 -2.68 9.29
CA TYR A 56 -5.91 -3.03 9.99
C TYR A 56 -7.07 -3.23 9.01
N HIS A 57 -7.29 -2.30 8.07
CA HIS A 57 -8.33 -2.46 7.05
C HIS A 57 -8.13 -3.71 6.20
N ARG A 58 -6.88 -4.00 5.82
CA ARG A 58 -6.57 -5.21 5.06
C ARG A 58 -6.85 -6.48 5.86
N TRP A 59 -6.46 -6.50 7.13
CA TRP A 59 -6.73 -7.61 8.03
C TRP A 59 -8.24 -7.81 8.23
N LEU A 60 -8.99 -6.73 8.48
CA LEU A 60 -10.44 -6.78 8.69
C LEU A 60 -11.15 -7.32 7.45
N GLN A 61 -10.79 -6.84 6.25
CA GLN A 61 -11.34 -7.35 4.99
C GLN A 61 -11.07 -8.84 4.80
N SER A 62 -9.84 -9.29 5.09
CA SER A 62 -9.51 -10.72 5.02
C SER A 62 -10.34 -11.53 6.02
N HIS A 63 -10.47 -11.05 7.25
CA HIS A 63 -11.20 -11.75 8.31
C HIS A 63 -12.71 -11.83 8.02
N VAL A 64 -13.34 -10.74 7.60
CA VAL A 64 -14.73 -10.72 7.16
C VAL A 64 -14.95 -11.68 5.99
N LYS A 65 -14.02 -11.71 5.02
CA LYS A 65 -14.10 -12.63 3.89
C LYS A 65 -14.01 -14.09 4.33
N GLU A 66 -13.15 -14.42 5.28
CA GLU A 66 -13.05 -15.76 5.87
C GLU A 66 -14.34 -16.17 6.58
N LEU A 67 -14.93 -15.27 7.37
CA LEU A 67 -16.20 -15.50 8.06
C LEU A 67 -17.36 -15.74 7.07
N ILE A 68 -17.47 -14.94 6.01
CA ILE A 68 -18.51 -15.09 4.98
C ILE A 68 -18.30 -16.39 4.16
N ALA A 69 -17.05 -16.79 3.93
CA ALA A 69 -16.73 -17.98 3.16
C ALA A 69 -17.04 -19.30 3.89
N GLN A 70 -17.29 -19.26 5.20
CA GLN A 70 -17.79 -20.40 5.96
C GLN A 70 -19.32 -20.48 5.85
N PRO A 71 -19.88 -21.52 5.20
CA PRO A 71 -21.33 -21.66 5.09
C PRO A 71 -21.93 -21.93 6.47
N GLY A 72 -22.74 -20.98 6.97
CA GLY A 72 -23.45 -21.08 8.25
C GLY A 72 -22.90 -20.23 9.40
N ALA A 73 -21.87 -19.40 9.18
CA ALA A 73 -21.19 -18.64 10.23
C ALA A 73 -21.76 -17.24 10.53
N ILE A 74 -22.82 -16.81 9.84
CA ILE A 74 -23.51 -15.54 10.15
C ILE A 74 -24.91 -15.88 10.64
N THR A 75 -25.09 -15.85 11.95
CA THR A 75 -26.42 -15.91 12.56
C THR A 75 -27.00 -14.49 12.68
N LEU A 76 -28.32 -14.34 12.74
CA LEU A 76 -28.96 -13.02 12.94
C LEU A 76 -28.48 -12.33 14.24
N GLU A 77 -27.96 -13.09 15.20
CA GLU A 77 -27.43 -12.61 16.48
C GLU A 77 -26.11 -11.85 16.29
N ASP A 78 -25.25 -12.29 15.36
CA ASP A 78 -23.97 -11.63 15.06
C ASP A 78 -24.17 -10.23 14.46
N PHE A 79 -25.28 -10.02 13.75
CA PHE A 79 -25.63 -8.73 13.16
C PHE A 79 -26.05 -7.70 14.23
N HIS A 80 -26.72 -8.16 15.30
CA HIS A 80 -27.12 -7.30 16.41
C HIS A 80 -25.92 -6.79 17.22
N ALA A 81 -24.88 -7.61 17.38
CA ALA A 81 -23.65 -7.22 18.07
C ALA A 81 -22.88 -6.11 17.36
N VAL A 82 -22.87 -6.10 16.02
CA VAL A 82 -22.20 -5.05 15.22
C VAL A 82 -22.97 -3.73 15.24
N VAL A 83 -24.30 -3.78 15.26
CA VAL A 83 -25.15 -2.57 15.30
C VAL A 83 -25.07 -1.86 16.65
N SER A 84 -24.94 -2.60 17.76
CA SER A 84 -24.81 -2.04 19.12
C SER A 84 -23.50 -1.26 19.35
N ILE A 85 -22.47 -1.47 18.51
CA ILE A 85 -21.20 -0.72 18.58
C ILE A 85 -21.30 0.64 17.87
N LEU A 86 -22.36 0.87 17.10
CA LEU A 86 -22.59 2.08 16.31
C LEU A 86 -23.68 3.02 16.88
N GLU A 87 -24.27 2.68 18.03
CA GLU A 87 -25.13 3.56 18.85
C GLU A 87 -24.38 4.05 20.10
#